data_AF-A0A1F5NK80-F1
#
_entry.id   AF-A0A1F5NK80-F1
#
_cell.length_a   1.000
_cell.length_b   1.000
_cell.length_c   1.000
_cell.angle_alpha   90.00
_cell.angle_beta   90.00
_cell.angle_gamma   90.00
#
_symmetry.space_group_name_H-M   'P 1'
#
loop_
_entity.id
_entity.type
_entity.pdbx_description
1 polymer ?
#
loop_
_entity_poly.entity_id
_entity_poly.type
_entity_poly.pdbx_seq_one_letter_code
_entity_poly.pdbx_strand_id
1 'polypeptide(L)' 'MQDIGKIFSLSAVVFLILGLLFNLMPRLPRIPGDIYLDKLGFRIYIPFISTIVTSVILILLFNFFKK' A
#
# COMPACT_ATOMS: atom_id res chain seq x y z
N MET A 1 17.40 -13.83 17.91
CA MET A 1 18.10 -12.88 17.02
C MET A 1 17.99 -13.27 15.55
N GLN A 2 18.12 -14.56 15.20
CA GLN A 2 17.97 -15.04 13.80
C GLN A 2 16.58 -14.74 13.19
N ASP A 3 15.51 -14.80 13.97
CA ASP A 3 14.14 -14.56 13.47
C ASP A 3 13.87 -13.10 13.12
N ILE A 4 14.45 -12.17 13.89
CA ILE A 4 14.37 -10.72 13.61
C ILE A 4 15.06 -10.41 12.28
N GLY A 5 16.21 -11.04 12.01
CA GLY A 5 16.92 -10.89 10.74
C GLY A 5 16.08 -11.38 9.56
N LYS A 6 15.39 -12.52 9.70
CA LYS A 6 14.48 -13.02 8.66
C LYS A 6 13.29 -12.08 8.41
N ILE A 7 12.69 -11.53 9.47
CA ILE A 7 11.58 -10.58 9.36
C ILE A 7 12.04 -9.30 8.64
N PHE A 8 13.22 -8.78 8.97
CA PHE A 8 13.79 -7.60 8.31
C PHE A 8 14.13 -7.85 6.84
N SER A 9 14.72 -9.00 6.51
CA SER A 9 15.01 -9.35 5.12
C SER A 9 13.73 -9.51 4.31
N LEU A 10 12.69 -10.14 4.88
CA LEU A 10 11.40 -10.29 4.22
C LEU A 10 10.71 -8.94 4.01
N SER A 11 10.71 -8.06 5.01
CA SER A 11 10.10 -6.73 4.89
C SER A 11 10.83 -5.88 3.85
N ALA A 12 12.17 -5.94 3.79
CA ALA A 12 12.95 -5.25 2.78
C ALA A 12 12.56 -5.68 1.35
N VAL A 13 12.44 -6.99 1.10
CA VAL A 13 12.00 -7.52 -0.20
C VAL A 13 10.58 -7.07 -0.53
N VAL A 14 9.66 -7.12 0.44
CA VAL A 14 8.26 -6.67 0.26
C VAL A 14 8.20 -5.18 -0.09
N PHE A 15 8.91 -4.31 0.64
CA PHE A 15 8.94 -2.88 0.35
C PHE A 15 9.59 -2.56 -1.00
N LEU A 16 10.61 -3.33 -1.41
CA LEU A 16 11.26 -3.17 -2.70
C LEU A 16 10.29 -3.49 -3.86
N ILE A 17 9.53 -4.59 -3.74
CA ILE A 17 8.51 -4.96 -4.72
C ILE A 17 7.39 -3.92 -4.77
N LEU A 18 6.92 -3.45 -3.60
CA LEU A 18 5.91 -2.38 -3.54
C LEU A 18 6.44 -1.09 -4.18
N GLY A 19 7.68 -0.69 -3.90
CA GLY A 19 8.30 0.48 -4.50
C GLY A 19 8.38 0.39 -6.03
N LEU A 20 8.75 -0.78 -6.57
CA LEU A 20 8.76 -1.03 -8.02
C LEU A 20 7.35 -0.98 -8.62
N LEU A 21 6.37 -1.60 -7.98
CA LEU A 21 4.96 -1.55 -8.41
C LEU A 21 4.43 -0.12 -8.44
N PHE A 22 4.72 0.68 -7.42
CA PHE A 22 4.33 2.10 -7.38
C PHE A 22 5.03 2.92 -8.47
N ASN A 23 6.29 2.64 -8.78
CA ASN A 23 7.02 3.33 -9.85
C ASN A 23 6.45 3.03 -11.24
N LEU A 24 6.01 1.78 -11.48
CA LEU A 24 5.39 1.32 -12.72
C LEU A 24 3.94 1.80 -12.90
N MET A 25 3.33 2.38 -11.84
CA MET A 25 1.97 2.95 -11.84
C MET A 25 1.97 4.48 -11.67
N PRO A 26 2.66 5.25 -12.54
CA PRO A 26 2.79 6.71 -12.39
C PRO A 26 1.46 7.46 -12.53
N ARG A 27 0.41 6.79 -13.03
CA ARG A 27 -0.94 7.33 -13.18
C ARG A 27 -1.99 6.30 -12.81
N LEU A 28 -1.97 5.84 -11.55
CA LEU A 28 -3.19 5.28 -10.98
C LEU A 28 -4.32 6.31 -11.15
N PRO A 29 -5.36 6.02 -11.95
CA PRO A 29 -6.53 6.89 -11.96
C PRO A 29 -7.04 6.97 -10.52
N ARG A 30 -7.34 8.19 -10.05
CA ARG A 30 -7.89 8.39 -8.71
C ARG A 30 -9.08 7.47 -8.56
N ILE A 31 -9.04 6.60 -7.56
CA ILE A 31 -10.14 5.68 -7.31
C ILE A 31 -11.34 6.56 -6.95
N PRO A 32 -12.46 6.47 -7.69
CA PRO A 32 -13.65 7.25 -7.37
C PRO A 32 -14.09 6.88 -5.95
N GLY A 33 -13.94 7.83 -5.03
CA GLY A 33 -14.24 7.68 -3.60
C GLY A 33 -13.08 7.94 -2.64
N ASP A 34 -11.85 8.13 -3.14
CA ASP A 34 -10.83 8.84 -2.36
C ASP A 34 -11.14 10.35 -2.38
N ILE A 35 -11.23 10.97 -1.19
CA ILE A 35 -11.65 12.37 -1.08
C ILE A 35 -10.47 13.25 -1.43
N TYR A 36 -10.63 14.07 -2.47
CA TYR A 36 -9.66 15.09 -2.84
C TYR A 36 -10.26 16.47 -2.63
N LEU A 37 -9.73 17.19 -1.65
CA LEU A 37 -10.07 18.58 -1.38
C LEU A 37 -8.96 19.44 -1.93
N ASP A 38 -9.23 20.16 -3.01
CA ASP A 38 -8.34 21.18 -3.58
C ASP A 38 -9.06 22.52 -3.54
N LYS A 39 -8.80 23.29 -2.48
CA LYS A 39 -9.38 24.62 -2.30
C LYS A 39 -8.32 25.58 -1.74
N LEU A 40 -8.23 26.77 -2.34
CA LEU A 40 -7.47 27.91 -1.81
C LEU A 40 -6.01 27.58 -1.43
N GLY A 41 -5.30 26.84 -2.28
CA GLY A 41 -3.90 26.47 -2.06
C GLY A 41 -3.68 25.28 -1.13
N PHE A 42 -4.76 24.68 -0.62
CA PHE A 42 -4.70 23.52 0.24
C PHE A 42 -5.18 22.27 -0.50
N ARG A 43 -4.31 21.27 -0.57
CA ARG A 43 -4.56 19.97 -1.20
C ARG A 43 -4.55 18.88 -0.14
N ILE A 44 -5.72 18.41 0.27
CA ILE A 44 -5.86 17.18 1.08
C ILE A 44 -6.28 16.05 0.17
N TYR A 45 -5.58 14.92 0.29
CA TYR A 45 -5.99 13.63 -0.24
C TYR A 45 -6.32 12.69 0.93
N ILE A 46 -7.54 12.15 0.96
CA ILE A 46 -7.98 11.16 1.96
C ILE A 46 -8.26 9.83 1.25
N PRO A 47 -7.34 8.84 1.36
CA PRO A 47 -7.43 7.56 0.67
C PRO A 47 -8.39 6.57 1.37
N PHE A 48 -9.69 6.85 1.42
CA PHE A 48 -10.65 5.96 2.09
C PHE A 48 -10.72 4.57 1.42
N ILE A 49 -10.95 4.54 0.11
CA ILE A 49 -11.14 3.28 -0.60
C ILE A 49 -9.79 2.59 -0.82
N SER A 50 -8.77 3.37 -1.18
CA SER A 50 -7.41 2.86 -1.34
C SER A 50 -6.92 2.12 -0.08
N THR A 51 -7.19 2.65 1.12
CA THR A 51 -6.76 2.01 2.38
C THR A 51 -7.56 0.73 2.68
N ILE A 52 -8.87 0.72 2.42
CA ILE A 52 -9.72 -0.47 2.61
C ILE A 52 -9.27 -1.60 1.68
N VAL A 53 -9.10 -1.30 0.39
CA VAL A 53 -8.66 -2.29 -0.61
C VAL A 53 -7.29 -2.85 -0.24
N THR A 54 -6.35 -1.98 0.14
CA THR A 54 -5.02 -2.40 0.58
C THR A 54 -5.12 -3.34 1.80
N SER A 55 -5.93 -2.99 2.80
CA SER A 55 -6.14 -3.83 3.99
C SER A 55 -6.68 -5.22 3.64
N VAL A 56 -7.70 -5.31 2.78
CA VAL A 56 -8.26 -6.59 2.34
C VAL A 56 -7.22 -7.44 1.61
N ILE A 57 -6.42 -6.82 0.73
CA ILE A 57 -5.32 -7.52 0.03
C ILE A 57 -4.29 -8.05 1.03
N LEU A 58 -3.86 -7.24 2.00
CA LEU A 58 -2.91 -7.71 3.03
C LEU A 58 -3.49 -8.87 3.85
N ILE A 59 -4.78 -8.82 4.21
CA ILE A 59 -5.44 -9.91 4.95
C ILE A 59 -5.44 -11.19 4.12
N LEU A 60 -5.82 -11.12 2.84
CA LEU A 60 -5.81 -12.27 1.94
C LEU A 60 -4.41 -12.85 1.78
N LEU A 61 -3.41 -11.98 1.62
CA LEU A 61 -2.01 -12.36 1.49
C LEU A 61 -1.52 -13.09 2.75
N PHE A 62 -1.71 -12.49 3.94
CA PHE A 62 -1.31 -13.11 5.19
C PHE A 62 -2.03 -14.43 5.46
N ASN A 63 -3.31 -14.52 5.13
CA ASN A 63 -4.08 -15.74 5.29
C ASN A 63 -3.61 -16.84 4.33
N PHE A 64 -3.21 -16.47 3.11
CA PHE A 64 -2.63 -17.42 2.15
C PHE A 64 -1.30 -18.00 2.63
N PHE A 65 -0.42 -17.19 3.22
CA PHE A 65 0.86 -17.66 3.79
C PHE A 65 0.73 -18.38 5.14
N LYS A 66 -0.42 -18.29 5.81
CA LYS A 66 -0.68 -18.97 7.09
C LYS A 66 -1.14 -20.43 6.93
N LYS A 67 -1.41 -20.85 5.69
CA LYS A 67 -1.73 -22.23 5.33
C LYS A 67 -0.50 -22.91 4.73
#